data_AF-A0A432H224-F1
#
_entry.id   AF-A0A432H224-F1
#
_cell.length_a   1.000
_cell.length_b   1.000
_cell.length_c   1.000
_cell.angle_alpha   90.00
_cell.angle_beta   90.00
_cell.angle_gamma   90.00
#
_symmetry.space_group_name_H-M   'P 1'
#
loop_
_entity.id
_entity.type
_entity.pdbx_description
1 polymer ?
#
loop_
_entity_poly.entity_id
_entity_poly.type
_entity_poly.pdbx_seq_one_letter_code
_entity_poly.pdbx_strand_id
1 'polypeptide(L)'
;MITGPVWDMWPTIKHVVTLVKAGVPTAQDFGGFSYMGKGGSYLAPYHNWDSKLPASVKAMVEKRKAEMLDGTFRADIDESTPKSD
;
A
#
# COMPACT_ATOMS: atom_id res chain seq x y z
N MET A 1 4.36 14.16 -13.57
CA MET A 1 4.10 13.05 -12.63
C MET A 1 3.96 11.77 -13.44
N ILE A 2 4.68 10.70 -13.09
CA ILE A 2 4.64 9.40 -13.79
C ILE A 2 3.53 8.51 -13.19
N THR A 3 3.54 8.41 -11.86
CA THR A 3 2.50 7.82 -10.99
C THR A 3 2.71 8.42 -9.59
N GLY A 4 1.85 8.09 -8.62
CA GLY A 4 2.01 8.44 -7.22
C GLY A 4 1.62 7.27 -6.32
N PRO A 5 2.22 7.18 -5.12
CA PRO A 5 1.71 6.29 -4.09
C PRO A 5 0.34 6.80 -3.63
N VAL A 6 -0.64 5.90 -3.59
CA VAL A 6 -1.97 6.18 -3.05
C VAL A 6 -2.08 5.46 -1.72
N TRP A 7 -2.55 6.19 -0.71
CA TRP A 7 -3.00 5.62 0.55
C TRP A 7 -4.52 5.56 0.54
N ASP A 8 -5.06 4.36 0.67
CA ASP A 8 -6.48 4.07 0.75
C ASP A 8 -6.86 3.70 2.18
N MET A 9 -7.59 4.59 2.83
CA MET A 9 -8.06 4.39 4.21
C MET A 9 -9.32 3.52 4.29
N TRP A 10 -9.92 3.15 3.15
CA TRP A 10 -11.16 2.40 3.11
C TRP A 10 -11.09 1.03 3.81
N PRO A 11 -10.02 0.22 3.68
CA PRO A 11 -9.89 -1.02 4.44
C PRO A 11 -9.98 -0.81 5.96
N THR A 12 -9.32 0.24 6.47
CA THR A 12 -9.37 0.63 7.88
C THR A 12 -10.78 1.04 8.29
N ILE A 13 -11.41 1.96 7.55
CA ILE A 13 -12.77 2.44 7.84
C ILE A 13 -13.76 1.28 7.85
N LYS A 14 -13.72 0.43 6.83
CA LYS A 14 -14.61 -0.73 6.69
C LYS A 14 -14.47 -1.66 7.89
N HIS A 15 -13.25 -1.93 8.34
CA HIS A 15 -13.02 -2.78 9.50
C HIS A 15 -13.55 -2.16 10.80
N VAL A 16 -13.27 -0.88 11.04
CA VAL A 16 -13.76 -0.15 12.22
C VAL A 16 -15.29 -0.13 12.26
N VAL A 17 -15.95 0.21 11.14
CA VAL A 17 -17.42 0.20 11.04
C VAL A 17 -17.99 -1.19 11.32
N THR A 18 -17.32 -2.25 10.88
CA THR A 18 -17.73 -3.63 11.15
C THR A 18 -17.68 -3.96 12.64
N LEU A 19 -16.61 -3.58 13.34
CA LEU A 19 -16.47 -3.81 14.78
C LEU A 19 -17.51 -3.06 15.60
N VAL A 20 -17.78 -1.79 15.23
CA VAL A 20 -18.81 -0.98 15.89
C VAL A 20 -20.19 -1.60 15.68
N LYS A 21 -20.52 -2.03 14.47
CA LYS A 21 -21.79 -2.72 14.18
C LYS A 21 -21.94 -4.04 14.93
N ALA A 22 -20.83 -4.73 15.18
CA ALA A 22 -20.80 -5.95 15.97
C ALA A 22 -20.82 -5.70 17.50
N GLY A 23 -20.82 -4.44 17.95
CA GLY A 23 -20.83 -4.08 19.37
C GLY A 23 -19.50 -4.35 20.10
N VAL A 24 -18.41 -4.56 19.36
CA VAL A 24 -17.09 -4.92 19.90
C VAL A 24 -16.00 -3.95 19.42
N PRO A 25 -16.16 -2.62 19.60
CA PRO A 25 -15.10 -1.68 19.25
C PRO A 25 -13.85 -2.00 20.08
N THR A 26 -12.76 -2.33 19.39
CA THR A 26 -11.52 -2.78 20.02
C THR A 26 -10.38 -1.87 19.60
N ALA A 27 -9.60 -1.41 20.57
CA ALA A 27 -8.33 -0.75 20.31
C ALA A 27 -7.33 -1.78 19.79
N GLN A 28 -6.77 -1.53 18.61
CA GLN A 28 -5.81 -2.42 17.95
C GLN A 28 -4.91 -1.60 17.02
N ASP A 29 -3.80 -2.21 16.60
CA ASP A 29 -2.95 -1.63 15.57
C ASP A 29 -3.61 -1.73 14.18
N PHE A 30 -3.96 -0.58 13.61
CA PHE A 30 -4.53 -0.48 12.27
C PHE A 30 -3.48 -0.24 11.18
N GLY A 31 -2.20 -0.07 11.52
CA GLY A 31 -1.13 0.23 10.55
C GLY A 31 -1.06 -0.79 9.42
N GLY A 32 -1.32 -2.07 9.72
CA GLY A 32 -1.37 -3.13 8.72
C GLY A 32 -2.45 -2.96 7.64
N PHE A 33 -3.52 -2.19 7.91
CA PHE A 33 -4.54 -1.87 6.92
C PHE A 33 -4.09 -0.84 5.89
N SER A 34 -2.98 -0.15 6.12
CA SER A 34 -2.36 0.78 5.16
C SER A 34 -1.43 0.05 4.17
N TYR A 35 -1.13 -1.22 4.37
CA TYR A 35 -0.24 -1.99 3.49
C TYR A 35 -0.97 -2.50 2.25
N MET A 36 -0.21 -2.70 1.16
CA MET A 36 -0.73 -3.21 -0.12
C MET A 36 -1.47 -4.54 0.04
N GLY A 37 -0.98 -5.44 0.90
CA GLY A 37 -1.59 -6.75 1.15
C GLY A 37 -3.03 -6.67 1.70
N LYS A 38 -3.42 -5.58 2.37
CA LYS A 38 -4.81 -5.33 2.80
C LYS A 38 -5.56 -4.33 1.92
N GLY A 39 -4.96 -3.92 0.81
CA GLY A 39 -5.51 -2.91 -0.11
C GLY A 39 -5.38 -1.48 0.39
N GLY A 40 -4.58 -1.23 1.43
CA GLY A 40 -4.41 0.11 2.01
C GLY A 40 -3.50 1.04 1.24
N SER A 41 -2.74 0.50 0.29
CA SER A 41 -1.90 1.28 -0.58
C SER A 41 -1.80 0.65 -1.95
N TYR A 42 -1.59 1.48 -2.97
CA TYR A 42 -1.36 1.06 -4.34
C TYR A 42 -0.69 2.18 -5.14
N LEU A 43 -0.15 1.86 -6.32
CA LEU A 43 0.30 2.86 -7.27
C LEU A 43 -0.86 3.32 -8.15
N ALA A 44 -0.99 4.64 -8.32
CA ALA A 44 -1.94 5.20 -9.28
C ALA A 44 -1.62 4.75 -10.72
N PRO A 45 -2.61 4.73 -11.63
CA PRO A 45 -2.37 4.40 -13.03
C PRO A 45 -1.32 5.32 -13.67
N TYR A 46 -0.57 4.80 -14.65
CA TYR A 46 0.46 5.58 -15.36
C TYR A 46 -0.10 6.60 -16.37
N HIS A 47 -1.37 6.47 -16.75
CA HIS A 47 -2.04 7.34 -17.73
C HIS A 47 -1.18 7.55 -18.99
N ASN A 48 -0.83 8.80 -19.31
CA ASN A 48 -0.05 9.18 -20.48
C ASN A 48 1.40 8.63 -20.49
N TRP A 49 1.87 8.05 -19.40
CA TRP A 49 3.19 7.43 -19.29
C TRP A 49 3.20 5.94 -19.63
N ASP A 50 2.05 5.29 -19.77
CA ASP A 50 2.00 3.84 -20.00
C ASP A 50 2.75 3.43 -21.28
N SER A 51 2.57 4.19 -22.37
CA SER A 51 3.27 3.96 -23.64
C SER A 51 4.70 4.49 -23.68
N LYS A 52 5.08 5.35 -22.72
CA LYS A 52 6.40 6.00 -22.66
C LYS A 52 7.39 5.25 -21.78
N LEU A 53 6.89 4.45 -20.84
CA LEU A 53 7.74 3.69 -19.92
C LEU A 53 8.31 2.44 -20.61
N PRO A 54 9.61 2.15 -20.42
CA PRO A 54 10.19 0.90 -20.87
C PRO A 54 9.44 -0.31 -20.29
N ALA A 55 9.21 -1.33 -21.13
CA ALA A 55 8.49 -2.54 -20.73
C ALA A 55 9.17 -3.26 -19.54
N SER A 56 10.51 -3.25 -19.50
CA SER A 56 11.29 -3.85 -18.41
C SER A 56 11.01 -3.19 -17.06
N VAL A 57 10.82 -1.86 -17.03
CA VAL A 57 10.49 -1.12 -15.80
C VAL A 57 9.07 -1.46 -15.33
N LYS A 58 8.11 -1.51 -16.25
CA LYS A 58 6.72 -1.91 -15.91
C LYS A 58 6.68 -3.35 -15.36
N ALA A 59 7.42 -4.27 -15.98
CA ALA A 59 7.53 -5.65 -15.52
C ALA A 59 8.18 -5.76 -14.13
N MET A 60 9.21 -4.97 -13.84
CA MET A 60 9.84 -4.92 -12.52
C MET A 60 8.87 -4.46 -11.43
N VAL A 61 8.07 -3.41 -11.71
CA VAL A 61 7.08 -2.89 -10.75
C VAL A 61 5.96 -3.91 -10.50
N GLU A 62 5.40 -4.50 -11.55
CA GLU A 62 4.34 -5.51 -11.39
C GLU A 62 4.85 -6.77 -10.67
N LYS A 63 6.11 -7.20 -10.93
CA LYS A 63 6.73 -8.28 -10.18
C LYS A 63 6.80 -7.96 -8.69
N ARG A 64 7.34 -6.78 -8.32
CA ARG A 64 7.46 -6.38 -6.91
C ARG A 64 6.10 -6.24 -6.24
N LYS A 65 5.11 -5.71 -6.95
CA LYS A 65 3.72 -5.63 -6.47
C LYS A 65 3.14 -7.02 -6.21
N ALA A 66 3.37 -8.00 -7.09
CA ALA A 66 2.95 -9.37 -6.86
C ALA A 66 3.61 -9.97 -5.61
N GLU A 67 4.93 -9.82 -5.47
CA GLU A 67 5.69 -10.27 -4.29
C GLU A 67 5.19 -9.63 -2.98
N MET A 68 4.77 -8.36 -3.04
CA MET A 68 4.16 -7.67 -1.88
C MET A 68 2.76 -8.19 -1.53
N LEU A 69 1.98 -8.59 -2.54
CA LEU A 69 0.61 -9.07 -2.36
C LEU A 69 0.55 -10.54 -1.91
N ASP A 70 1.48 -11.37 -2.37
CA ASP A 70 1.60 -12.77 -1.95
C ASP A 70 2.41 -12.96 -0.65
N GLY A 71 3.04 -11.89 -0.17
CA GLY A 71 3.80 -11.86 1.09
C GLY A 71 5.24 -12.37 1.00
N THR A 72 5.74 -12.67 -0.21
CA THR A 72 7.14 -13.07 -0.43
C THR A 72 8.13 -11.90 -0.36
N PHE A 73 7.63 -10.66 -0.44
CA PHE A 73 8.41 -9.45 -0.18
C PHE A 73 7.71 -8.53 0.82
N ARG A 74 8.49 -8.01 1.77
CA ARG A 74 8.09 -6.94 2.68
C ARG A 74 9.12 -5.81 2.62
N ALA A 75 8.64 -4.57 2.50
CA ALA A 75 9.52 -3.41 2.64
C ALA A 75 9.86 -3.22 4.12
N ASP A 76 11.15 -3.07 4.42
CA ASP A 76 11.61 -2.78 5.77
C ASP A 76 11.20 -1.38 6.19
N ILE A 77 10.84 -1.23 7.47
CA ILE A 77 10.52 0.05 8.08
C ILE A 77 11.77 0.48 8.85
N ASP A 78 12.38 1.58 8.40
CA ASP A 78 13.46 2.21 9.13
C ASP A 78 12.87 3.13 10.21
N GLU A 79 13.03 2.72 11.47
CA GLU A 79 12.60 3.49 12.64
C GLU A 79 13.73 4.34 13.24
N SER A 80 14.88 4.40 12.57
CA SER A 80 15.98 5.26 13.03
C SER A 80 15.61 6.74 12.93
N THR A 81 16.18 7.53 13.84
CA THR A 81 15.98 8.98 13.84
C THR A 81 16.37 9.57 12.48
N PRO A 82 15.48 10.34 11.82
CA PRO A 82 15.80 10.97 10.54
C PRO A 82 17.06 11.82 10.67
N LYS A 83 18.04 11.55 9.83
CA LYS A 83 19.19 12.43 9.70
C LYS A 83 18.81 13.54 8.73
N SER A 84 18.83 14.78 9.21
CA SER A 84 18.82 15.93 8.31
C SER A 84 20.24 16.10 7.77
N ASP A 85 20.35 16.31 6.46
CA ASP A 85 21.50 17.00 5.88
C ASP A 85 21.49 18.48 6.29
#